data_AF-F4X1Q8-F1
#
_entry.id   AF-F4X1Q8-F1
#
_cell.length_a   1.000
_cell.length_b   1.000
_cell.length_c   1.000
_cell.angle_alpha   90.00
_cell.angle_beta   90.00
_cell.angle_gamma   90.00
#
_symmetry.space_group_name_H-M   'P 1'
#
loop_
_entity.id
_entity.type
_entity.pdbx_description
1 polymer ?
#
loop_
_entity_poly.entity_id
_entity_poly.type
_entity_poly.pdbx_seq_one_letter_code
_entity_poly.pdbx_strand_id
1 'polypeptide(L)'
;MSKKRSSIESLRNYVHDNGLCLNPDHYDAKERKIEHVAAPEFDTDVVNKSYVERTIRDSRNEIEESFRTIRRDVQEAHSDVEKVRRNVEKNVTRMSDEIQHLNRDITIRMKNVMTNETLEKSFKMTGRDTRGTTYILSLGNTECRQKVSDESQRLNRNVTDLRQQANDTKDTLVRLFKNDRKRDTIVLALQKVSDESQRLNRNVTDLRQQANDTKDTLKVSDESQRLNRNVTDLRQLANDTKETLERAFKNDKEGDTIVLALQKVSNDIQILHRGVGDLRRICQRKCVMRTRFDI
;
A
#
# COMPACT_ATOMS: atom_id res chain seq x y z
N MET A 1 25.12 -52.65 1.18
CA MET A 1 24.82 -51.44 2.01
C MET A 1 25.78 -50.27 1.77
N SER A 2 27.05 -50.49 1.45
CA SER A 2 28.08 -49.42 1.34
C SER A 2 27.82 -48.35 0.25
N LYS A 3 27.35 -48.72 -0.96
CA LYS A 3 27.26 -47.79 -2.12
C LYS A 3 26.26 -46.63 -1.97
N LYS A 4 25.12 -46.82 -1.29
CA LYS A 4 24.06 -45.77 -1.20
C LYS A 4 24.34 -44.72 -0.13
N ARG A 5 24.96 -45.11 0.99
CA ARG A 5 25.49 -44.14 1.97
C ARG A 5 26.54 -43.25 1.31
N SER A 6 27.42 -43.86 0.50
CA SER A 6 28.42 -43.13 -0.29
C SER A 6 27.81 -42.08 -1.23
N SER A 7 26.68 -42.33 -1.89
CA SER A 7 26.10 -41.35 -2.84
C SER A 7 25.39 -40.17 -2.19
N ILE A 8 24.66 -40.37 -1.09
CA ILE A 8 24.02 -39.26 -0.35
C ILE A 8 25.07 -38.44 0.38
N GLU A 9 26.07 -39.10 0.98
CA GLU A 9 27.22 -38.41 1.57
C GLU A 9 27.99 -37.63 0.51
N SER A 10 28.22 -38.21 -0.67
CA SER A 10 28.87 -37.51 -1.79
C SER A 10 28.06 -36.30 -2.25
N LEU A 11 26.73 -36.36 -2.27
CA LEU A 11 25.90 -35.23 -2.68
C LEU A 11 25.89 -34.13 -1.62
N ARG A 12 25.83 -34.51 -0.33
CA ARG A 12 25.93 -33.57 0.79
C ARG A 12 27.28 -32.89 0.82
N ASN A 13 28.36 -33.67 0.65
CA ASN A 13 29.71 -33.14 0.54
C ASN A 13 29.83 -32.27 -0.70
N TYR A 14 29.27 -32.67 -1.84
CA TYR A 14 29.27 -31.81 -3.03
C TYR A 14 28.58 -30.47 -2.77
N VAL A 15 27.39 -30.45 -2.18
CA VAL A 15 26.69 -29.18 -1.89
C VAL A 15 27.42 -28.36 -0.82
N HIS A 16 27.97 -29.02 0.21
CA HIS A 16 28.73 -28.36 1.27
C HIS A 16 30.03 -27.76 0.74
N ASP A 17 30.76 -28.51 -0.09
CA ASP A 17 32.05 -28.12 -0.65
C ASP A 17 31.87 -27.07 -1.77
N ASN A 18 30.78 -27.13 -2.54
CA ASN A 18 30.54 -26.24 -3.68
C ASN A 18 29.56 -25.09 -3.38
N GLY A 19 28.99 -25.03 -2.17
CA GLY A 19 28.04 -24.01 -1.76
C GLY A 19 28.72 -22.67 -1.46
N LEU A 20 27.96 -21.58 -1.63
CA LEU A 20 28.36 -20.27 -1.14
C LEU A 20 27.98 -20.17 0.34
N CYS A 21 28.99 -20.14 1.21
CA CYS A 21 28.83 -20.08 2.65
C CYS A 21 29.08 -18.64 3.14
N LEU A 22 28.24 -18.14 4.04
CA LEU A 22 28.47 -16.85 4.69
C LEU A 22 29.25 -17.06 5.99
N ASN A 23 30.51 -16.64 6.00
CA ASN A 23 31.32 -16.51 7.22
C ASN A 23 31.10 -15.11 7.83
N PRO A 24 31.49 -14.86 9.09
CA PRO A 24 31.20 -13.59 9.78
C PRO A 24 31.57 -12.33 8.99
N ASP A 25 32.68 -12.37 8.24
CA ASP A 25 33.23 -11.19 7.55
C ASP A 25 33.35 -11.33 6.03
N HIS A 26 32.98 -12.47 5.44
CA HIS A 26 33.14 -12.74 4.00
C HIS A 26 32.24 -13.87 3.51
N TYR A 27 32.03 -13.92 2.20
CA TYR A 27 31.48 -15.12 1.56
C TYR A 27 32.63 -16.07 1.24
N ASP A 28 32.40 -17.36 1.39
CA ASP A 28 33.33 -18.43 1.04
C ASP A 28 32.68 -19.35 0.01
N ALA A 29 33.44 -19.73 -1.02
CA ALA A 29 33.07 -20.83 -1.89
C ALA A 29 34.30 -21.72 -2.10
N LYS A 30 34.25 -22.99 -1.68
CA LYS A 30 35.38 -23.94 -1.74
C LYS A 30 36.63 -23.45 -1.00
N GLU A 31 36.48 -22.94 0.22
CA GLU A 31 37.59 -22.41 1.03
C GLU A 31 38.29 -21.21 0.37
N ARG A 32 37.64 -20.61 -0.64
CA ARG A 32 38.08 -19.37 -1.26
C ARG A 32 37.22 -18.23 -0.74
N LYS A 33 37.90 -17.36 -0.01
CA LYS A 33 37.36 -16.08 0.43
C LYS A 33 36.99 -15.23 -0.78
N ILE A 34 35.71 -14.90 -0.88
CA ILE A 34 35.15 -13.94 -1.81
C ILE A 34 35.08 -12.60 -1.08
N GLU A 35 36.04 -11.74 -1.42
CA GLU A 35 36.17 -10.38 -0.94
C GLU A 35 36.37 -9.44 -2.14
N HIS A 36 36.22 -8.13 -1.92
CA HIS A 36 36.36 -7.13 -2.98
C HIS A 36 35.45 -7.34 -4.21
N VAL A 37 34.23 -7.86 -3.99
CA VAL A 37 33.21 -7.94 -5.04
C VAL A 37 33.00 -6.55 -5.64
N ALA A 38 33.12 -6.46 -6.97
CA ALA A 38 32.92 -5.21 -7.69
C ALA A 38 31.52 -4.64 -7.43
N ALA A 39 31.37 -3.32 -7.58
CA ALA A 39 30.05 -2.71 -7.57
C ALA A 39 29.23 -3.24 -8.76
N PRO A 40 27.92 -3.43 -8.62
CA PRO A 40 27.07 -3.81 -9.74
C PRO A 40 27.07 -2.71 -10.81
N GLU A 41 27.15 -3.11 -12.07
CA GLU A 41 26.97 -2.24 -13.24
C GLU A 41 25.56 -2.40 -13.83
N PHE A 42 25.00 -3.61 -13.74
CA PHE A 42 23.67 -3.96 -14.24
C PHE A 42 22.73 -4.39 -13.12
N ASP A 43 21.42 -4.27 -13.36
CA ASP A 43 20.36 -4.64 -12.42
C ASP A 43 20.26 -6.15 -12.16
N THR A 44 20.90 -6.96 -13.01
CA THR A 44 21.00 -8.43 -12.87
C THR A 44 22.26 -8.89 -12.14
N ASP A 45 23.16 -7.97 -11.77
CA ASP A 45 24.40 -8.31 -11.09
C ASP A 45 24.13 -8.78 -9.65
N VAL A 46 24.93 -9.76 -9.21
CA VAL A 46 24.90 -10.22 -7.82
C VAL A 46 25.56 -9.16 -6.94
N VAL A 47 24.82 -8.66 -5.96
CA VAL A 47 25.26 -7.56 -5.08
C VAL A 47 25.53 -8.02 -3.66
N ASN A 48 26.51 -7.38 -3.03
CA ASN A 48 26.74 -7.53 -1.60
C ASN A 48 25.62 -6.81 -0.81
N LYS A 49 25.07 -7.47 0.21
CA LYS A 49 24.08 -6.89 1.13
C LYS A 49 24.48 -5.50 1.67
N SER A 50 25.75 -5.32 2.04
CA SER A 50 26.24 -4.04 2.56
C SER A 50 26.18 -2.90 1.54
N TYR A 51 26.32 -3.21 0.25
CA TYR A 51 26.12 -2.24 -0.84
C TYR A 51 24.65 -1.81 -0.90
N VAL A 52 23.72 -2.76 -0.92
CA VAL A 52 22.28 -2.48 -0.97
C VAL A 52 21.84 -1.64 0.23
N GLU A 53 22.26 -2.01 1.44
CA GLU A 53 21.93 -1.27 2.66
C GLU A 53 22.48 0.16 2.65
N ARG A 54 23.68 0.36 2.11
CA ARG A 54 24.27 1.70 1.93
C ARG A 54 23.45 2.52 0.96
N THR A 55 23.16 1.99 -0.23
CA THR A 55 22.38 2.69 -1.26
C THR A 55 20.99 3.08 -0.75
N ILE A 56 20.30 2.17 -0.06
CA ILE A 56 18.99 2.46 0.54
C ILE A 56 19.09 3.58 1.59
N ARG A 57 20.13 3.55 2.43
CA ARG A 57 20.34 4.60 3.44
C ARG A 57 20.63 5.94 2.79
N ASP A 58 21.44 5.97 1.74
CA ASP A 58 21.81 7.21 1.05
C ASP A 58 20.58 7.81 0.34
N SER A 59 19.80 7.01 -0.39
CA SER A 59 18.53 7.44 -0.97
C SER A 59 17.54 7.94 0.09
N ARG A 60 17.47 7.29 1.26
CA ARG A 60 16.64 7.75 2.37
C ARG A 60 17.06 9.13 2.86
N ASN A 61 18.37 9.39 2.96
CA ASN A 61 18.89 10.69 3.37
C ASN A 61 18.58 11.78 2.34
N GLU A 62 18.69 11.49 1.05
CA GLU A 62 18.33 12.42 -0.03
C GLU A 62 16.83 12.77 -0.02
N ILE A 63 15.98 11.77 0.19
CA ILE A 63 14.53 11.96 0.34
C ILE A 63 14.22 12.82 1.56
N GLU A 64 14.85 12.55 2.71
CA GLU A 64 14.65 13.32 3.93
C GLU A 64 15.04 14.79 3.75
N GLU A 65 16.17 15.06 3.09
CA GLU A 65 16.60 16.43 2.82
C GLU A 65 15.66 17.15 1.84
N SER A 66 15.16 16.44 0.84
CA SER A 66 14.13 16.96 -0.07
C SER A 66 12.83 17.31 0.66
N PHE A 67 12.41 16.49 1.63
CA PHE A 67 11.24 16.81 2.45
C PHE A 67 11.46 18.03 3.34
N ARG A 68 12.69 18.22 3.86
CA ARG A 68 13.03 19.40 4.65
C ARG A 68 12.98 20.69 3.84
N THR A 69 13.48 20.68 2.61
CA THR A 69 13.40 21.86 1.72
C THR A 69 11.95 22.18 1.37
N ILE A 70 11.18 21.19 0.93
CA ILE A 70 9.75 21.35 0.64
C ILE A 70 8.99 21.93 1.84
N ARG A 71 9.25 21.42 3.05
CA ARG A 71 8.61 21.91 4.26
C ARG A 71 8.93 23.39 4.52
N ARG A 72 10.16 23.82 4.28
CA ARG A 72 10.58 25.23 4.42
C ARG A 72 9.84 26.12 3.43
N ASP A 73 9.81 25.72 2.16
CA ASP A 73 9.16 26.47 1.09
C ASP A 73 7.65 26.61 1.34
N VAL A 74 7.00 25.55 1.83
CA VAL A 74 5.57 25.58 2.21
C VAL A 74 5.31 26.54 3.37
N GLN A 75 6.20 26.58 4.37
CA GLN A 75 6.08 27.51 5.49
C GLN A 75 6.26 28.97 5.05
N GLU A 76 7.20 29.24 4.14
CA GLU A 76 7.40 30.56 3.56
C GLU A 76 6.17 31.00 2.75
N ALA A 77 5.69 30.14 1.85
CA ALA A 77 4.48 30.41 1.07
C ALA A 77 3.26 30.68 1.97
N HIS A 78 3.10 29.91 3.05
CA HIS A 78 2.03 30.13 4.02
C HIS A 78 2.15 31.50 4.69
N SER A 79 3.36 31.92 5.08
CA SER A 79 3.60 33.25 5.66
C SER A 79 3.21 34.38 4.70
N ASP A 80 3.56 34.24 3.42
CA ASP A 80 3.23 35.25 2.42
C ASP A 80 1.74 35.30 2.08
N VAL A 81 1.08 34.15 1.98
CA VAL A 81 -0.38 34.06 1.84
C VAL A 81 -1.08 34.74 3.02
N GLU A 82 -0.58 34.55 4.24
CA GLU A 82 -1.11 35.20 5.44
C GLU A 82 -0.93 36.74 5.42
N LYS A 83 0.20 37.25 4.90
CA LYS A 83 0.37 38.69 4.70
C LYS A 83 -0.63 39.24 3.69
N VAL A 84 -0.81 38.54 2.55
CA VAL A 84 -1.77 38.93 1.52
C VAL A 84 -3.19 38.92 2.09
N ARG A 85 -3.58 37.88 2.84
CA ARG A 85 -4.89 37.79 3.50
C ARG A 85 -5.15 39.00 4.38
N ARG A 86 -4.22 39.37 5.26
CA ARG A 86 -4.36 40.54 6.14
C ARG A 86 -4.46 41.86 5.36
N ASN A 87 -3.71 42.00 4.28
CA ASN A 87 -3.77 43.20 3.44
C ASN A 87 -5.12 43.32 2.73
N VAL A 88 -5.64 42.21 2.19
CA VAL A 88 -6.98 42.15 1.59
C VAL A 88 -8.05 42.49 2.63
N GLU A 89 -7.99 41.91 3.82
CA GLU A 89 -8.92 42.21 4.91
C GLU A 89 -8.94 43.71 5.25
N LYS A 90 -7.76 44.33 5.43
CA LYS A 90 -7.65 45.77 5.70
C LYS A 90 -8.24 46.63 4.58
N ASN A 91 -8.00 46.25 3.32
CA ASN A 91 -8.53 46.99 2.18
C ASN A 91 -10.06 46.87 2.11
N VAL A 92 -10.60 45.66 2.34
CA VAL A 92 -12.05 45.42 2.37
C VAL A 92 -12.72 46.21 3.50
N THR A 93 -12.14 46.24 4.70
CA THR A 93 -12.68 47.03 5.81
C THR A 93 -12.68 48.52 5.48
N ARG A 94 -11.58 49.06 4.93
CA ARG A 94 -11.51 50.48 4.55
C ARG A 94 -12.54 50.84 3.48
N MET A 95 -12.67 50.01 2.45
CA MET A 95 -13.68 50.20 1.40
C MET A 95 -15.10 50.15 1.97
N SER A 96 -15.36 49.24 2.92
CA SER A 96 -16.65 49.16 3.60
C SER A 96 -16.96 50.45 4.36
N ASP A 97 -15.99 51.01 5.09
CA ASP A 97 -16.17 52.26 5.82
C ASP A 97 -16.43 53.45 4.89
N GLU A 98 -15.70 53.54 3.78
CA GLU A 98 -15.90 54.57 2.75
C GLU A 98 -17.30 54.48 2.12
N ILE A 99 -17.76 53.27 1.79
CA ILE A 99 -19.12 53.04 1.25
C ILE A 99 -20.18 53.44 2.28
N GLN A 100 -19.98 53.08 3.56
CA GLN A 100 -20.92 53.47 4.62
C GLN A 100 -21.01 54.98 4.78
N HIS A 101 -19.87 55.69 4.74
CA HIS A 101 -19.84 57.15 4.80
C HIS A 101 -20.58 57.76 3.61
N LEU A 102 -20.29 57.31 2.39
CA LEU A 102 -20.95 57.79 1.17
C LEU A 102 -22.47 57.56 1.23
N ASN A 103 -22.91 56.39 1.70
CA ASN A 103 -24.33 56.08 1.85
C ASN A 103 -25.01 57.00 2.88
N ARG A 104 -24.32 57.32 3.98
CA ARG A 104 -24.83 58.26 4.99
C ARG A 104 -24.98 59.67 4.40
N ASP A 105 -23.99 60.15 3.66
CA ASP A 105 -24.02 61.47 3.00
C ASP A 105 -25.14 61.56 1.95
N ILE A 106 -25.29 60.52 1.13
CA ILE A 106 -26.38 60.43 0.15
C ILE A 106 -27.74 60.46 0.87
N THR A 107 -27.91 59.69 1.94
CA THR A 107 -29.14 59.66 2.72
C THR A 107 -29.49 61.03 3.31
N ILE A 108 -28.50 61.74 3.86
CA ILE A 108 -28.69 63.10 4.39
C ILE A 108 -29.11 64.06 3.27
N ARG A 109 -28.40 64.04 2.13
CA ARG A 109 -28.75 64.89 0.98
C ARG A 109 -30.16 64.61 0.47
N MET A 110 -30.55 63.35 0.35
CA MET A 110 -31.90 62.97 -0.07
C MET A 110 -32.98 63.46 0.90
N LYS A 111 -32.76 63.35 2.22
CA LYS A 111 -33.71 63.89 3.21
C LYS A 111 -33.88 65.40 3.08
N ASN A 112 -32.79 66.13 2.89
CA ASN A 112 -32.84 67.59 2.73
C ASN A 112 -33.58 67.99 1.44
N VAL A 113 -33.32 67.29 0.32
CA VAL A 113 -34.02 67.52 -0.95
C VAL A 113 -35.53 67.27 -0.81
N MET A 114 -35.94 66.14 -0.20
CA MET A 114 -37.36 65.84 0.00
C MET A 114 -38.06 66.86 0.91
N THR A 115 -37.36 67.31 1.96
CA THR A 115 -37.90 68.31 2.90
C THR A 115 -38.09 69.65 2.20
N ASN A 116 -37.10 70.08 1.41
CA ASN A 116 -37.18 71.29 0.62
C ASN A 116 -38.28 71.22 -0.45
N GLU A 117 -38.46 70.09 -1.13
CA GLU A 117 -39.54 69.93 -2.11
C GLU A 117 -40.93 69.99 -1.44
N THR A 118 -41.06 69.42 -0.24
CA THR A 118 -42.29 69.47 0.56
C THR A 118 -42.59 70.90 1.03
N LEU A 119 -41.57 71.63 1.49
CA LEU A 119 -41.67 73.04 1.85
C LEU A 119 -41.99 73.92 0.63
N GLU A 120 -41.37 73.67 -0.52
CA GLU A 120 -41.65 74.44 -1.73
C GLU A 120 -43.10 74.25 -2.22
N LYS A 121 -43.63 73.03 -2.13
CA LYS A 121 -45.06 72.77 -2.40
C LYS A 121 -45.95 73.49 -1.40
N SER A 122 -45.60 73.51 -0.11
CA SER A 122 -46.39 74.25 0.87
C SER A 122 -46.34 75.77 0.61
N PHE A 123 -45.18 76.36 0.36
CA PHE A 123 -45.06 77.78 0.01
C PHE A 123 -45.81 78.16 -1.27
N LYS A 124 -45.80 77.32 -2.31
CA LYS A 124 -46.60 77.54 -3.54
C LYS A 124 -48.10 77.43 -3.32
N MET A 125 -48.53 76.66 -2.32
CA MET A 125 -49.94 76.52 -1.96
C MET A 125 -50.42 77.71 -1.10
N THR A 126 -49.54 78.26 -0.26
CA THR A 126 -49.84 79.42 0.62
C THR A 126 -49.65 80.79 -0.09
N GLY A 127 -48.82 80.85 -1.14
CA GLY A 127 -48.40 82.09 -1.82
C GLY A 127 -49.10 82.43 -3.14
N ARG A 128 -50.31 81.90 -3.41
CA ARG A 128 -51.16 82.46 -4.49
C ARG A 128 -51.70 83.82 -4.07
N ASP A 129 -50.82 84.82 -4.08
CA ASP A 129 -51.15 86.17 -4.50
C ASP A 129 -50.00 86.77 -5.36
N THR A 130 -50.42 87.19 -6.56
CA THR A 130 -49.86 88.14 -7.55
C THR A 130 -48.39 88.15 -8.05
N ARG A 131 -48.20 87.57 -9.26
CA ARG A 131 -47.48 88.07 -10.46
C ARG A 131 -45.94 88.27 -10.48
N GLY A 132 -45.21 88.36 -9.37
CA GLY A 132 -43.73 88.55 -9.39
C GLY A 132 -42.89 87.28 -9.60
N THR A 133 -43.49 86.11 -9.47
CA THR A 133 -42.79 84.81 -9.28
C THR A 133 -42.20 84.19 -10.55
N THR A 134 -42.63 84.60 -11.74
CA THR A 134 -42.31 83.85 -12.98
C THR A 134 -40.85 84.01 -13.44
N TYR A 135 -40.22 85.18 -13.23
CA TYR A 135 -38.86 85.47 -13.75
C TYR A 135 -37.72 85.00 -12.83
N ILE A 136 -37.94 84.92 -11.51
CA ILE A 136 -36.94 84.43 -10.54
C ILE A 136 -36.94 82.90 -10.49
N LEU A 137 -38.10 82.26 -10.66
CA LEU A 137 -38.21 80.80 -10.75
C LEU A 137 -37.52 80.22 -11.99
N SER A 138 -37.45 80.96 -13.11
CA SER A 138 -36.75 80.48 -14.31
C SER A 138 -35.22 80.49 -14.16
N LEU A 139 -34.64 81.54 -13.55
CA LEU A 139 -33.19 81.69 -13.36
C LEU A 139 -32.64 80.78 -12.25
N GLY A 140 -33.36 80.65 -11.12
CA GLY A 140 -32.95 79.74 -10.04
C GLY A 140 -33.02 78.26 -10.45
N ASN A 141 -33.97 77.89 -11.32
CA ASN A 141 -34.06 76.54 -11.86
C ASN A 141 -32.89 76.19 -12.79
N THR A 142 -32.35 77.15 -13.55
CA THR A 142 -31.23 76.88 -14.47
C THR A 142 -29.91 76.64 -13.72
N GLU A 143 -29.60 77.41 -12.68
CA GLU A 143 -28.35 77.23 -11.92
C GLU A 143 -28.37 75.96 -11.06
N CYS A 144 -29.52 75.65 -10.45
CA CYS A 144 -29.70 74.42 -9.67
C CYS A 144 -29.63 73.17 -10.59
N ARG A 145 -30.23 73.22 -11.79
CA ARG A 145 -30.08 72.15 -12.79
C ARG A 145 -28.63 71.96 -13.23
N GLN A 146 -27.87 73.04 -13.40
CA GLN A 146 -26.48 72.93 -13.83
C GLN A 146 -25.61 72.25 -12.78
N LYS A 147 -25.72 72.64 -11.50
CA LYS A 147 -24.99 71.99 -10.39
C LYS A 147 -25.36 70.51 -10.25
N VAL A 148 -26.65 70.17 -10.38
CA VAL A 148 -27.11 68.77 -10.37
C VAL A 148 -26.56 68.00 -11.57
N SER A 149 -26.52 68.61 -12.76
CA SER A 149 -25.94 68.00 -13.96
C SER A 149 -24.44 67.72 -13.80
N ASP A 150 -23.67 68.69 -13.29
CA ASP A 150 -22.22 68.56 -13.13
C ASP A 150 -21.86 67.48 -12.09
N GLU A 151 -22.58 67.45 -10.97
CA GLU A 151 -22.40 66.43 -9.93
C GLU A 151 -22.77 65.03 -10.46
N SER A 152 -23.85 64.93 -11.25
CA SER A 152 -24.28 63.68 -11.89
C SER A 152 -23.25 63.16 -12.89
N GLN A 153 -22.63 64.05 -13.68
CA GLN A 153 -21.52 63.69 -14.56
C GLN A 153 -20.28 63.22 -13.77
N ARG A 154 -19.96 63.86 -12.64
CA ARG A 154 -18.85 63.46 -11.77
C ARG A 154 -19.08 62.07 -11.19
N LEU A 155 -20.30 61.80 -10.72
CA LEU A 155 -20.68 60.50 -10.19
C LEU A 155 -20.55 59.41 -11.26
N ASN A 156 -20.96 59.69 -12.49
CA ASN A 156 -20.86 58.74 -13.61
C ASN A 156 -19.41 58.36 -13.94
N ARG A 157 -18.47 59.32 -13.88
CA ARG A 157 -17.03 59.03 -14.08
C ARG A 157 -16.53 58.08 -13.01
N ASN A 158 -16.82 58.36 -11.74
CA ASN A 158 -16.40 57.50 -10.62
C ASN A 158 -16.99 56.07 -10.71
N VAL A 159 -18.25 55.94 -11.12
CA VAL A 159 -18.89 54.62 -11.33
C VAL A 159 -18.20 53.84 -12.46
N THR A 160 -17.72 54.54 -13.49
CA THR A 160 -17.01 53.93 -14.62
C THR A 160 -15.63 53.43 -14.17
N ASP A 161 -14.89 54.22 -13.40
CA ASP A 161 -13.58 53.85 -12.86
C ASP A 161 -13.67 52.64 -11.91
N LEU A 162 -14.67 52.63 -11.02
CA LEU A 162 -14.92 51.50 -10.12
C LEU A 162 -15.27 50.22 -10.88
N ARG A 163 -16.07 50.32 -11.95
CA ARG A 163 -16.37 49.17 -12.82
C ARG A 163 -15.10 48.64 -13.47
N GLN A 164 -14.21 49.52 -13.93
CA GLN A 164 -12.96 49.10 -14.54
C GLN A 164 -12.07 48.38 -13.51
N GLN A 165 -11.93 48.94 -12.31
CA GLN A 165 -11.13 48.36 -11.24
C GLN A 165 -11.64 46.97 -10.79
N ALA A 166 -12.97 46.79 -10.78
CA ALA A 166 -13.59 45.50 -10.49
C ALA A 166 -13.29 44.46 -11.58
N ASN A 167 -13.29 44.85 -12.86
CA ASN A 167 -12.95 43.96 -13.97
C ASN A 167 -11.48 43.54 -13.94
N ASP A 168 -10.55 44.46 -13.66
CA ASP A 168 -9.12 44.15 -13.56
C ASP A 168 -8.83 43.18 -12.40
N THR A 169 -9.54 43.36 -11.28
CA THR A 169 -9.46 42.46 -10.12
C THR A 169 -10.00 41.08 -10.46
N LYS A 170 -11.15 41.01 -11.16
CA LYS A 170 -11.73 39.76 -11.66
C LYS A 170 -10.75 39.02 -12.58
N ASP A 171 -10.12 39.70 -13.52
CA ASP A 171 -9.18 39.09 -14.46
C ASP A 171 -7.89 38.61 -13.77
N THR A 172 -7.46 39.31 -12.71
CA THR A 172 -6.35 38.87 -11.87
C THR A 172 -6.70 37.60 -11.09
N LEU A 173 -7.89 37.55 -10.49
CA LEU A 173 -8.39 36.35 -9.82
C LEU A 173 -8.52 35.18 -10.79
N VAL A 174 -9.10 35.39 -11.99
CA VAL A 174 -9.21 34.36 -13.01
C VAL A 174 -7.83 33.84 -13.44
N ARG A 175 -6.81 34.70 -13.57
CA ARG A 175 -5.43 34.25 -13.85
C ARG A 175 -4.83 33.45 -12.70
N LEU A 176 -5.05 33.86 -11.45
CA LEU A 176 -4.60 33.12 -10.26
C LEU A 176 -5.27 31.73 -10.17
N PHE A 177 -6.57 31.64 -10.45
CA PHE A 177 -7.28 30.37 -10.49
C PHE A 177 -6.95 29.52 -11.73
N LYS A 178 -6.60 30.12 -12.88
CA LYS A 178 -6.09 29.33 -14.03
C LYS A 178 -4.71 28.72 -13.79
N ASN A 179 -3.93 29.25 -12.84
CA ASN A 179 -2.68 28.62 -12.39
C ASN A 179 -2.93 27.34 -11.56
N ASP A 180 -4.19 26.97 -11.24
CA ASP A 180 -4.55 25.64 -10.71
C ASP A 180 -4.30 24.48 -11.69
N ARG A 181 -3.80 24.72 -12.92
CA ARG A 181 -3.19 23.63 -13.71
C ARG A 181 -2.09 22.89 -12.92
N LYS A 182 -1.39 23.60 -12.02
CA LYS A 182 -0.45 22.96 -11.09
C LYS A 182 -1.17 22.08 -10.07
N ARG A 183 -2.35 22.47 -9.59
CA ARG A 183 -3.21 21.65 -8.73
C ARG A 183 -3.70 20.41 -9.46
N ASP A 184 -4.13 20.52 -10.71
CA ASP A 184 -4.51 19.35 -11.52
C ASP A 184 -3.32 18.43 -11.77
N THR A 185 -2.13 19.00 -12.02
CA THR A 185 -0.89 18.24 -12.18
C THR A 185 -0.49 17.54 -10.89
N ILE A 186 -0.64 18.22 -9.75
CA ILE A 186 -0.38 17.66 -8.42
C ILE A 186 -1.40 16.57 -8.09
N VAL A 187 -2.69 16.76 -8.39
CA VAL A 187 -3.74 15.75 -8.19
C VAL A 187 -3.49 14.53 -9.07
N LEU A 188 -3.11 14.70 -10.33
CA LEU A 188 -2.70 13.60 -11.22
C LEU A 188 -1.45 12.87 -10.72
N ALA A 189 -0.45 13.60 -10.22
CA ALA A 189 0.74 13.01 -9.64
C ALA A 189 0.42 12.21 -8.35
N LEU A 190 -0.43 12.76 -7.49
CA LEU A 190 -0.90 12.09 -6.28
C LEU A 190 -1.75 10.85 -6.60
N GLN A 191 -2.57 10.90 -7.65
CA GLN A 191 -3.33 9.74 -8.11
C GLN A 191 -2.40 8.61 -8.60
N LYS A 192 -1.39 8.94 -9.41
CA LYS A 192 -0.38 7.95 -9.85
C LYS A 192 0.34 7.31 -8.66
N VAL A 193 0.75 8.11 -7.68
CA VAL A 193 1.38 7.61 -6.45
C VAL A 193 0.44 6.68 -5.68
N SER A 194 -0.86 7.01 -5.61
CA SER A 194 -1.86 6.16 -4.97
C SER A 194 -2.03 4.82 -5.67
N ASP A 195 -2.13 4.82 -7.00
CA ASP A 195 -2.30 3.61 -7.80
C ASP A 195 -1.08 2.67 -7.68
N GLU A 196 0.13 3.24 -7.72
CA GLU A 196 1.40 2.50 -7.53
C GLU A 196 1.48 1.87 -6.14
N SER A 197 1.07 2.61 -5.09
CA SER A 197 1.03 2.14 -3.71
C SER A 197 0.07 0.96 -3.54
N GLN A 198 -1.11 1.02 -4.16
CA GLN A 198 -2.05 -0.10 -4.17
C GLN A 198 -1.47 -1.33 -4.88
N ARG A 199 -0.77 -1.14 -6.00
CA ARG A 199 -0.09 -2.23 -6.73
C ARG A 199 0.96 -2.90 -5.86
N LEU A 200 1.80 -2.11 -5.18
CA LEU A 200 2.82 -2.62 -4.29
C LEU A 200 2.23 -3.42 -3.12
N ASN A 201 1.10 -2.96 -2.58
CA ASN A 201 0.41 -3.64 -1.48
C ASN A 201 -0.13 -5.03 -1.88
N ARG A 202 -0.63 -5.17 -3.13
CA ARG A 202 -1.02 -6.48 -3.69
C ARG A 202 0.19 -7.41 -3.75
N ASN A 203 1.32 -6.93 -4.31
CA ASN A 203 2.56 -7.72 -4.40
C ASN A 203 3.08 -8.18 -3.02
N VAL A 204 3.03 -7.31 -2.00
CA VAL A 204 3.42 -7.67 -0.63
C VAL A 204 2.51 -8.77 -0.07
N THR A 205 1.22 -8.73 -0.38
CA THR A 205 0.26 -9.75 0.04
C THR A 205 0.57 -11.10 -0.63
N ASP A 206 0.86 -11.09 -1.94
CA ASP A 206 1.24 -12.29 -2.69
C ASP A 206 2.56 -12.90 -2.18
N LEU A 207 3.56 -12.07 -1.91
CA LEU A 207 4.84 -12.52 -1.35
C LEU A 207 4.67 -13.12 0.06
N ARG A 208 3.80 -12.54 0.90
CA ARG A 208 3.47 -13.13 2.21
C ARG A 208 2.80 -14.49 2.06
N GLN A 209 1.92 -14.65 1.08
CA GLN A 209 1.30 -15.95 0.81
C GLN A 209 2.33 -16.97 0.35
N GLN A 210 3.19 -16.62 -0.61
CA GLN A 210 4.28 -17.50 -1.07
C GLN A 210 5.23 -17.91 0.06
N ALA A 211 5.56 -16.99 0.97
CA ALA A 211 6.39 -17.30 2.13
C ALA A 211 5.73 -18.31 3.08
N ASN A 212 4.41 -18.22 3.27
CA ASN A 212 3.65 -19.18 4.07
C ASN A 212 3.59 -20.56 3.39
N ASP A 213 3.33 -20.61 2.09
CA ASP A 213 3.30 -21.86 1.32
C ASP A 213 4.68 -22.56 1.34
N THR A 214 5.76 -21.77 1.25
CA THR A 214 7.14 -22.25 1.36
C THR A 214 7.45 -22.80 2.76
N LYS A 215 6.94 -22.14 3.81
CA LYS A 215 7.09 -22.59 5.20
C LYS A 215 6.42 -23.94 5.44
N ASP A 216 5.24 -24.17 4.86
CA ASP A 216 4.54 -25.45 5.00
C ASP A 216 5.21 -26.56 4.19
N THR A 217 5.77 -26.27 3.02
CA THR A 217 6.59 -27.24 2.27
C THR A 217 7.89 -27.63 3.00
N LEU A 218 8.53 -26.69 3.72
CA LEU A 218 9.69 -27.00 4.57
C LEU A 218 9.33 -27.96 5.72
N LYS A 219 8.18 -27.78 6.38
CA LYS A 219 7.70 -28.73 7.39
C LYS A 219 7.49 -30.14 6.83
N VAL A 220 6.90 -30.24 5.64
CA VAL A 220 6.70 -31.52 4.93
C VAL A 220 8.06 -32.17 4.59
N SER A 221 9.07 -31.37 4.23
CA SER A 221 10.44 -31.85 4.00
C SER A 221 11.06 -32.46 5.26
N ASP A 222 10.93 -31.81 6.41
CA ASP A 222 11.45 -32.33 7.69
C ASP A 222 10.77 -33.65 8.11
N GLU A 223 9.45 -33.73 7.92
CA GLU A 223 8.65 -34.93 8.17
C GLU A 223 9.07 -36.09 7.25
N SER A 224 9.28 -35.80 5.96
CA SER A 224 9.78 -36.76 4.97
C SER A 224 11.19 -37.26 5.31
N GLN A 225 12.07 -36.38 5.81
CA GLN A 225 13.38 -36.78 6.29
C GLN A 225 13.30 -37.67 7.54
N ARG A 226 12.38 -37.41 8.48
CA ARG A 226 12.11 -38.31 9.63
C ARG A 226 11.64 -39.69 9.18
N LEU A 227 10.67 -39.75 8.26
CA LEU A 227 10.19 -41.02 7.72
C LEU A 227 11.29 -41.81 7.01
N ASN A 228 12.15 -41.14 6.23
CA ASN A 228 13.27 -41.79 5.56
C ASN A 228 14.31 -42.37 6.53
N ARG A 229 14.55 -41.71 7.68
CA ARG A 229 15.41 -42.28 8.74
C ARG A 229 14.79 -43.55 9.31
N ASN A 230 13.51 -43.50 9.69
CA ASN A 230 12.79 -44.66 10.21
C ASN A 230 12.79 -45.85 9.23
N VAL A 231 12.59 -45.60 7.93
CA VAL A 231 12.66 -46.65 6.89
C VAL A 231 14.06 -47.25 6.77
N THR A 232 15.10 -46.43 6.96
CA THR A 232 16.49 -46.90 6.93
C THR A 232 16.82 -47.77 8.13
N ASP A 233 16.36 -47.39 9.32
CA ASP A 233 16.54 -48.14 10.56
C ASP A 233 15.84 -49.50 10.49
N LEU A 234 14.59 -49.53 9.99
CA LEU A 234 13.86 -50.78 9.75
C LEU A 234 14.58 -51.71 8.77
N ARG A 235 15.17 -51.16 7.70
CA ARG A 235 15.98 -51.95 6.77
C ARG A 235 17.24 -52.50 7.43
N GLN A 236 17.91 -51.73 8.27
CA GLN A 236 19.10 -52.21 8.97
C GLN A 236 18.74 -53.35 9.93
N LEU A 237 17.70 -53.16 10.75
CA LEU A 237 17.18 -54.19 11.65
C LEU A 237 16.85 -55.49 10.91
N ALA A 238 16.20 -55.39 9.75
CA ALA A 238 15.88 -56.55 8.92
C ALA A 238 17.14 -57.28 8.41
N ASN A 239 18.19 -56.55 8.04
CA ASN A 239 19.46 -57.16 7.60
C ASN A 239 20.25 -57.76 8.77
N ASP A 240 20.30 -57.09 9.91
CA ASP A 240 20.97 -57.62 11.10
C ASP A 240 20.30 -58.90 11.60
N THR A 241 18.96 -58.93 11.54
CA THR A 241 18.16 -60.14 11.82
C THR A 241 18.49 -61.24 10.84
N LYS A 242 18.54 -60.92 9.53
CA LYS A 242 18.92 -61.87 8.49
C LYS A 242 20.32 -62.45 8.70
N GLU A 243 21.32 -61.60 8.96
CA GLU A 243 22.69 -62.05 9.21
C GLU A 243 22.83 -62.87 10.49
N THR A 244 22.06 -62.53 11.54
CA THR A 244 22.02 -63.29 12.79
C THR A 244 21.45 -64.68 12.54
N LEU A 245 20.38 -64.80 11.75
CA LEU A 245 19.85 -66.09 11.30
C LEU A 245 20.90 -66.84 10.48
N GLU A 246 21.52 -66.21 9.49
CA GLU A 246 22.56 -66.86 8.65
C GLU A 246 23.78 -67.32 9.46
N ARG A 247 24.19 -66.58 10.50
CA ARG A 247 25.26 -66.98 11.43
C ARG A 247 24.84 -68.14 12.33
N ALA A 248 23.61 -68.13 12.84
CA ALA A 248 23.05 -69.25 13.59
C ALA A 248 23.03 -70.53 12.74
N PHE A 249 22.80 -70.42 11.42
CA PHE A 249 22.87 -71.55 10.49
C PHE A 249 24.30 -72.00 10.12
N LYS A 250 25.34 -71.18 10.33
CA LYS A 250 26.72 -71.48 9.91
C LYS A 250 27.66 -71.95 11.01
N ASN A 251 27.47 -71.47 12.25
CA ASN A 251 28.44 -71.69 13.34
C ASN A 251 28.24 -73.00 14.10
N ASP A 252 27.29 -73.81 13.67
CA ASP A 252 26.82 -74.87 14.51
C ASP A 252 27.46 -76.20 14.10
N LYS A 253 28.39 -76.67 14.95
CA LYS A 253 28.65 -78.11 15.11
C LYS A 253 27.44 -78.82 15.74
N GLU A 254 26.40 -78.08 16.14
CA GLU A 254 25.03 -78.53 16.38
C GLU A 254 24.08 -78.16 15.21
N GLY A 255 24.60 -77.91 14.01
CA GLY A 255 23.79 -77.67 12.82
C GLY A 255 22.80 -78.81 12.60
N ASP A 256 23.21 -80.03 12.96
CA ASP A 256 22.33 -81.18 13.03
C ASP A 256 21.27 -81.07 14.12
N THR A 257 21.55 -80.53 15.31
CA THR A 257 20.55 -80.35 16.39
C THR A 257 19.52 -79.26 16.07
N ILE A 258 19.94 -78.12 15.49
CA ILE A 258 19.01 -77.05 15.07
C ILE A 258 18.27 -77.46 13.79
N VAL A 259 18.93 -78.10 12.82
CA VAL A 259 18.25 -78.69 11.66
C VAL A 259 17.32 -79.80 12.11
N LEU A 260 17.68 -80.68 13.06
CA LEU A 260 16.78 -81.70 13.62
C LEU A 260 15.61 -81.07 14.39
N ALA A 261 15.83 -79.99 15.13
CA ALA A 261 14.77 -79.26 15.81
C ALA A 261 13.81 -78.60 14.80
N LEU A 262 14.34 -77.97 13.74
CA LEU A 262 13.54 -77.38 12.66
C LEU A 262 12.89 -78.46 11.77
N GLN A 263 13.51 -79.61 11.57
CA GLN A 263 12.96 -80.77 10.86
C GLN A 263 11.84 -81.41 11.69
N LYS A 264 12.00 -81.48 13.01
CA LYS A 264 10.97 -81.95 13.95
C LYS A 264 9.78 -80.99 13.96
N VAL A 265 10.03 -79.68 14.04
CA VAL A 265 8.97 -78.64 13.93
C VAL A 265 8.29 -78.69 12.55
N SER A 266 9.05 -78.85 11.46
CA SER A 266 8.51 -78.98 10.10
C SER A 266 7.65 -80.25 9.94
N ASN A 267 8.10 -81.39 10.50
CA ASN A 267 7.34 -82.64 10.51
C ASN A 267 6.07 -82.54 11.36
N ASP A 268 6.14 -81.91 12.53
CA ASP A 268 4.99 -81.66 13.40
C ASP A 268 3.97 -80.74 12.69
N ILE A 269 4.44 -79.69 12.00
CA ILE A 269 3.60 -78.83 11.16
C ILE A 269 2.98 -79.62 10.00
N GLN A 270 3.70 -80.53 9.35
CA GLN A 270 3.15 -81.37 8.29
C GLN A 270 2.11 -82.38 8.80
N ILE A 271 2.33 -82.98 9.97
CA ILE A 271 1.35 -83.87 10.63
C ILE A 271 0.11 -83.08 11.01
N LEU A 272 0.26 -81.87 11.59
CA LEU A 272 -0.84 -80.96 11.86
C LEU A 272 -1.57 -80.56 10.57
N HIS A 273 -0.86 -80.25 9.50
CA HIS A 273 -1.46 -79.87 8.22
C HIS A 273 -2.23 -81.05 7.58
N ARG A 274 -1.71 -82.28 7.67
CA ARG A 274 -2.46 -83.49 7.26
C ARG A 274 -3.68 -83.73 8.16
N GLY A 275 -3.53 -83.61 9.47
CA GLY A 275 -4.64 -83.73 10.42
C GLY A 275 -5.73 -82.69 10.21
N VAL A 276 -5.36 -81.44 9.94
CA VAL A 276 -6.28 -80.36 9.53
C VAL A 276 -6.92 -80.68 8.18
N GLY A 277 -6.16 -81.25 7.23
CA GLY A 277 -6.68 -81.72 5.95
C GLY A 277 -7.71 -82.86 6.08
N ASP A 278 -7.46 -83.82 6.96
CA ASP A 278 -8.36 -84.95 7.22
C ASP A 278 -9.59 -84.50 8.02
N LEU A 279 -9.42 -83.61 9.01
CA LEU A 279 -10.54 -82.90 9.66
C LEU A 279 -11.38 -82.13 8.66
N ARG A 280 -10.74 -81.44 7.70
CA ARG A 280 -11.44 -80.73 6.63
C ARG A 280 -12.22 -81.70 5.75
N ARG A 281 -11.67 -82.86 5.39
CA ARG A 281 -12.40 -83.91 4.66
C ARG A 281 -13.53 -84.55 5.48
N ILE A 282 -13.34 -84.76 6.78
CA ILE A 282 -14.37 -85.28 7.68
C ILE A 282 -15.50 -84.26 7.81
N CYS A 283 -15.19 -82.98 7.99
CA CYS A 283 -16.18 -81.90 7.98
C CYS A 283 -16.87 -81.79 6.62
N GLN A 284 -16.15 -81.89 5.50
CA GLN A 284 -16.77 -81.91 4.17
C GLN A 284 -17.67 -83.13 3.97
N ARG A 285 -17.27 -84.34 4.38
CA ARG A 285 -18.12 -85.55 4.33
C ARG A 285 -19.33 -85.45 5.25
N LYS A 286 -19.18 -84.90 6.46
CA LYS A 286 -20.31 -84.62 7.37
C LYS A 286 -21.24 -83.55 6.80
N CYS A 287 -20.73 -82.51 6.13
CA CYS A 287 -21.54 -81.50 5.45
C CYS A 287 -22.26 -82.08 4.23
N VAL A 288 -21.60 -82.93 3.42
CA VAL A 288 -22.20 -83.64 2.28
C VAL A 288 -23.24 -84.68 2.75
N MET A 289 -23.02 -85.34 3.90
CA MET A 289 -24.02 -86.22 4.52
C MET A 289 -25.19 -85.41 5.11
N ARG A 290 -24.94 -84.23 5.71
CA ARG A 290 -26.03 -83.33 6.15
C ARG A 290 -26.87 -82.83 4.98
N THR A 291 -26.24 -82.46 3.86
CA THR A 291 -26.98 -82.06 2.64
C THR A 291 -27.62 -83.22 1.88
N ARG A 292 -27.26 -84.48 2.17
CA ARG A 292 -27.94 -85.68 1.64
C ARG A 292 -29.06 -86.20 2.53
N PHE A 293 -29.18 -85.73 3.78
CA PHE A 293 -30.27 -86.06 4.70
C PHE A 293 -31.25 -84.90 4.93
N ASP A 294 -31.01 -83.75 4.29
CA ASP A 294 -31.95 -82.61 4.20
C ASP A 294 -32.51 -82.47 2.77
N ILE A 295 -32.90 -83.60 2.15
CA ILE A 295 -33.87 -83.70 1.03
C ILE A 295 -34.99 -84.63 1.48
#